data_AF-V5ABZ1-F1
#
_entry.id   AF-V5ABZ1-F1
#
_cell.length_a   1.000
_cell.length_b   1.000
_cell.length_c   1.000
_cell.angle_alpha   90.00
_cell.angle_beta   90.00
_cell.angle_gamma   90.00
#
_symmetry.space_group_name_H-M   'P 1'
#
loop_
_entity.id
_entity.type
_entity.pdbx_description
1 polymer ?
#
loop_
_entity_poly.entity_id
_entity_poly.type
_entity_poly.pdbx_seq_one_letter_code
_entity_poly.pdbx_strand_id
1 'polypeptide(L)'
;MVLPCYHKFNEFPLGEAPALALYEENEALLSRYNLFMAEHSWAKKGPTTRAFSKSMDRAGKLHNAFQNIVNRRVPIRKSTLIDGSPMAEPDFSCNHLRMASKLVGEDLSPDPYSDLVREIGGDASINKNLVKKFITVCIGATSLNQKGGLMLECSRAKNTTPIPTETFRAMLEATEKLLPWINKEKIFFNDAGAGMQ
;
A
#
# COMPACT_ATOMS: atom_id res chain seq x y z
N MET A 1 -30.76 7.01 3.01
CA MET A 1 -30.30 5.64 3.30
C MET A 1 -29.25 5.74 4.40
N VAL A 2 -29.52 5.21 5.60
CA VAL A 2 -28.50 5.18 6.66
C VAL A 2 -27.49 4.10 6.27
N LEU A 3 -26.25 4.51 6.01
CA LEU A 3 -25.16 3.60 5.70
C LEU A 3 -24.55 3.13 7.03
N PRO A 4 -24.80 1.90 7.50
CA PRO A 4 -24.28 1.45 8.79
C PRO A 4 -22.75 1.50 8.77
N CYS A 5 -22.22 2.27 9.71
CA CYS A 5 -20.80 2.47 9.92
C CYS A 5 -20.36 1.57 11.07
N TYR A 6 -19.29 0.79 10.87
CA TYR A 6 -18.77 -0.08 11.92
C TYR A 6 -17.29 -0.36 11.69
N HIS A 7 -16.57 -0.54 12.79
CA HIS A 7 -15.26 -1.16 12.79
C HIS A 7 -15.40 -2.67 12.70
N LYS A 8 -14.59 -3.29 11.84
CA LYS A 8 -14.42 -4.75 11.81
C LYS A 8 -13.12 -5.10 12.51
N PHE A 9 -13.17 -5.95 13.53
CA PHE A 9 -11.99 -6.55 14.16
C PHE A 9 -11.90 -8.01 13.73
N ASN A 10 -11.01 -8.28 12.78
CA ASN A 10 -10.87 -9.61 12.19
C ASN A 10 -9.65 -10.32 12.78
N GLU A 11 -9.76 -11.62 13.04
CA GLU A 11 -8.61 -12.47 13.39
C GLU A 11 -7.81 -12.01 14.64
N PHE A 12 -8.44 -11.26 15.55
CA PHE A 12 -7.83 -10.95 16.84
C PHE A 12 -7.83 -12.22 17.71
N PRO A 13 -6.77 -12.48 18.50
CA PRO A 13 -6.81 -13.52 19.50
C PRO A 13 -7.99 -13.33 20.47
N LEU A 14 -8.45 -14.43 21.06
CA LEU A 14 -9.63 -14.42 21.92
C LEU A 14 -9.41 -13.46 23.11
N GLY A 15 -10.27 -12.45 23.23
CA GLY A 15 -10.20 -11.44 24.29
C GLY A 15 -9.24 -10.28 24.02
N GLU A 16 -8.53 -10.27 22.89
CA GLU A 16 -7.60 -9.19 22.53
C GLU A 16 -8.20 -8.13 21.60
N ALA A 17 -9.40 -8.37 21.07
CA ALA A 17 -10.13 -7.34 20.33
C ALA A 17 -10.37 -6.13 21.24
N PRO A 18 -10.00 -4.91 20.81
CA PRO A 18 -10.11 -3.75 21.67
C PRO A 18 -11.58 -3.39 21.91
N ALA A 19 -11.85 -2.77 23.06
CA ALA A 19 -13.19 -2.30 23.39
C ALA A 19 -13.68 -1.26 22.37
N LEU A 20 -14.90 -1.44 21.86
CA LEU A 20 -15.52 -0.52 20.88
C LEU A 20 -15.57 0.92 21.38
N ALA A 21 -15.74 1.12 22.69
CA ALA A 21 -15.77 2.43 23.33
C ALA A 21 -14.51 3.28 23.06
N LEU A 22 -13.34 2.64 22.84
CA LEU A 22 -12.09 3.36 22.51
C LEU A 22 -12.12 3.99 21.10
N TYR A 23 -13.11 3.66 20.28
CA TYR A 23 -13.22 4.10 18.89
C TYR A 23 -14.45 4.94 18.62
N GLU A 24 -15.19 5.38 19.65
CA GLU A 24 -16.41 6.18 19.48
C GLU A 24 -16.17 7.42 18.63
N GLU A 25 -15.07 8.14 18.84
CA GLU A 25 -14.72 9.32 18.02
C GLU A 25 -14.44 8.94 16.55
N ASN A 26 -13.76 7.82 16.32
CA ASN A 26 -13.49 7.31 14.98
C ASN A 26 -14.78 6.88 14.28
N GLU A 27 -15.71 6.26 15.01
CA GLU A 27 -17.04 5.88 14.51
C GLU A 27 -17.89 7.09 14.21
N ALA A 28 -17.85 8.12 15.06
CA ALA A 28 -18.53 9.39 14.83
C ALA A 28 -17.97 10.09 13.58
N LEU A 29 -16.65 10.11 13.39
CA LEU A 29 -16.02 10.65 12.18
C LEU A 29 -16.45 9.88 10.93
N LEU A 30 -16.37 8.55 10.95
CA LEU A 30 -16.71 7.73 9.80
C LEU A 30 -18.22 7.78 9.49
N SER A 31 -19.07 7.92 10.51
CA SER A 31 -20.51 8.15 10.37
C SER A 31 -20.80 9.50 9.72
N ARG A 32 -20.14 10.58 10.17
CA ARG A 32 -20.26 11.90 9.52
C ARG A 32 -19.84 11.86 8.05
N TYR A 33 -18.74 11.19 7.75
CA TYR A 33 -18.30 10.99 6.37
C TYR A 33 -19.34 10.23 5.53
N ASN A 34 -19.88 9.12 6.06
CA ASN A 34 -20.89 8.34 5.36
C ASN A 34 -22.20 9.10 5.16
N LEU A 35 -22.62 9.93 6.12
CA LEU A 35 -23.79 10.80 5.99
C LEU A 35 -23.57 11.86 4.90
N PHE A 36 -22.42 12.52 4.89
CA PHE A 36 -22.03 13.44 3.83
C PHE A 36 -22.08 12.76 2.46
N MET A 37 -21.38 11.63 2.30
CA MET A 37 -21.33 10.88 1.03
C MET A 37 -22.67 10.26 0.61
N ALA A 38 -23.66 10.17 1.51
CA ALA A 38 -24.98 9.67 1.18
C ALA A 38 -25.75 10.65 0.29
N GLU A 39 -25.53 11.94 0.46
CA GLU A 39 -26.19 13.04 -0.29
C GLU A 39 -25.64 13.19 -1.71
N HIS A 40 -24.42 12.72 -1.98
CA HIS A 40 -23.76 12.79 -3.29
C HIS A 40 -24.05 11.58 -4.18
N SER A 41 -24.12 11.73 -5.50
CA SER A 41 -24.23 10.62 -6.46
C SER A 41 -22.86 10.16 -6.93
N TRP A 42 -22.57 8.86 -6.85
CA TRP A 42 -21.29 8.27 -7.25
C TRP A 42 -21.43 6.76 -7.49
N ALA A 43 -20.50 6.19 -8.25
CA ALA A 43 -20.57 4.80 -8.66
C ALA A 43 -20.43 3.82 -7.49
N LYS A 44 -21.20 2.73 -7.53
CA LYS A 44 -21.12 1.62 -6.55
C LYS A 44 -21.21 2.11 -5.09
N LYS A 45 -22.01 3.17 -4.88
CA LYS A 45 -22.29 3.81 -3.58
C LYS A 45 -22.57 2.75 -2.50
N GLY A 46 -21.91 2.91 -1.36
CA GLY A 46 -22.07 2.05 -0.20
C GLY A 46 -21.34 2.61 1.02
N PRO A 47 -21.52 1.99 2.19
CA PRO A 47 -20.87 2.45 3.42
C PRO A 47 -19.36 2.35 3.27
N THR A 48 -18.66 3.38 3.75
CA THR A 48 -17.23 3.26 4.06
C THR A 48 -17.08 2.67 5.44
N THR A 49 -16.31 1.60 5.53
CA THR A 49 -16.05 0.85 6.77
C THR A 49 -14.56 0.85 7.05
N ARG A 50 -14.16 0.62 8.30
CA ARG A 50 -12.75 0.49 8.67
C ARG A 50 -12.53 -0.90 9.25
N ALA A 51 -11.48 -1.58 8.81
CA ALA A 51 -11.16 -2.91 9.33
C ALA A 51 -9.78 -2.92 9.98
N PHE A 52 -9.69 -3.63 11.10
CA PHE A 52 -8.49 -4.02 11.80
C PHE A 52 -8.32 -5.53 11.71
N SER A 53 -7.07 -6.01 11.65
CA SER A 53 -6.78 -7.45 11.50
C SER A 53 -5.59 -7.83 12.37
N LYS A 54 -5.72 -8.93 13.11
CA LYS A 54 -4.69 -9.56 13.97
C LYS A 54 -4.22 -8.72 15.16
N SER A 55 -3.94 -7.45 14.94
CA SER A 55 -3.47 -6.52 15.95
C SER A 55 -3.76 -5.07 15.52
N MET A 56 -3.63 -4.13 16.45
CA MET A 56 -3.94 -2.72 16.20
C MET A 56 -2.89 -1.98 15.36
N ASP A 57 -1.65 -2.47 15.37
CA ASP A 57 -0.55 -2.01 14.54
C ASP A 57 -0.62 -2.52 13.09
N ARG A 58 -1.53 -3.46 12.79
CA ARG A 58 -1.59 -4.17 11.51
C ARG A 58 -2.92 -4.03 10.79
N ALA A 59 -3.49 -2.83 10.71
CA ALA A 59 -4.58 -2.48 9.77
C ALA A 59 -5.12 -1.07 10.09
N GLY A 60 -6.34 -0.77 9.62
CA GLY A 60 -6.94 0.57 9.72
C GLY A 60 -7.34 1.14 8.37
N LYS A 61 -7.20 0.37 7.28
CA LYS A 61 -7.64 0.76 5.94
C LYS A 61 -9.14 0.99 5.90
N LEU A 62 -9.52 2.03 5.16
CA LEU A 62 -10.90 2.27 4.78
C LEU A 62 -11.27 1.36 3.61
N HIS A 63 -12.43 0.74 3.72
CA HIS A 63 -13.02 -0.14 2.74
C HIS A 63 -14.30 0.46 2.21
N ASN A 64 -14.38 0.57 0.89
CA ASN A 64 -15.58 0.97 0.19
C ASN A 64 -15.77 0.13 -1.08
N ALA A 65 -17.01 -0.18 -1.42
CA ALA A 65 -17.33 -0.97 -2.61
C ALA A 65 -16.83 -0.33 -3.92
N PHE A 66 -16.72 1.00 -3.97
CA PHE A 66 -16.13 1.75 -5.07
C PHE A 66 -14.65 1.41 -5.34
N GLN A 67 -13.85 1.13 -4.30
CA GLN A 67 -12.44 0.77 -4.46
C GLN A 67 -12.25 -0.53 -5.28
N ASN A 68 -13.29 -1.37 -5.32
CA ASN A 68 -13.29 -2.65 -6.05
C ASN A 68 -13.70 -2.51 -7.52
N ILE A 69 -14.07 -1.31 -8.00
CA ILE A 69 -14.32 -1.09 -9.42
C ILE A 69 -13.00 -1.26 -10.19
N VAL A 70 -13.05 -2.05 -11.26
CA VAL A 70 -11.89 -2.33 -12.10
C VAL A 70 -11.30 -1.03 -12.67
N ASN A 71 -9.98 -0.91 -12.59
CA ASN A 71 -9.26 0.23 -13.13
C ASN A 71 -7.96 -0.13 -13.87
N ARG A 72 -7.46 -1.36 -13.68
CA ARG A 72 -6.13 -1.77 -14.19
C ARG A 72 -6.15 -2.16 -15.67
N ARG A 73 -7.09 -3.02 -16.06
CA ARG A 73 -7.24 -3.50 -17.46
C ARG A 73 -8.13 -2.58 -18.27
N VAL A 74 -9.20 -2.11 -17.64
CA VAL A 74 -10.15 -1.14 -18.19
C VAL A 74 -10.34 -0.07 -17.10
N PRO A 75 -10.12 1.23 -17.40
CA PRO A 75 -10.09 2.29 -16.40
C PRO A 75 -11.51 2.73 -15.96
N ILE A 76 -12.41 1.77 -15.71
CA ILE A 76 -13.83 2.04 -15.44
C ILE A 76 -13.98 2.95 -14.22
N ARG A 77 -13.25 2.67 -13.13
CA ARG A 77 -13.33 3.45 -11.89
C ARG A 77 -13.05 4.93 -12.12
N LYS A 78 -11.99 5.26 -12.87
CA LYS A 78 -11.61 6.64 -13.20
C LYS A 78 -12.59 7.33 -14.16
N SER A 79 -13.32 6.56 -14.96
CA SER A 79 -14.35 7.07 -15.87
C SER A 79 -15.70 7.33 -15.18
N THR A 80 -15.84 7.02 -13.89
CA THR A 80 -17.08 7.30 -13.15
C THR A 80 -17.21 8.77 -12.78
N LEU A 81 -18.44 9.18 -12.44
CA LEU A 81 -18.77 10.56 -12.07
C LEU A 81 -19.07 10.67 -10.58
N ILE A 82 -18.78 11.84 -10.01
CA ILE A 82 -19.31 12.30 -8.73
C ILE A 82 -20.18 13.53 -8.99
N ASP A 83 -21.47 13.45 -8.66
CA ASP A 83 -22.48 14.47 -8.96
C ASP A 83 -22.48 14.94 -10.42
N GLY A 84 -22.34 13.98 -11.34
CA GLY A 84 -22.27 14.26 -12.78
C GLY A 84 -20.95 14.87 -13.26
N SER A 85 -20.01 15.16 -12.35
CA SER A 85 -18.70 15.72 -12.68
C SER A 85 -17.63 14.63 -12.80
N PRO A 86 -16.65 14.78 -13.72
CA PRO A 86 -15.51 13.88 -13.81
C PRO A 86 -14.72 13.82 -12.50
N MET A 87 -14.30 12.63 -12.10
CA MET A 87 -13.54 12.41 -10.87
C MET A 87 -12.03 12.39 -11.15
N ALA A 88 -11.24 12.93 -10.22
CA ALA A 88 -9.79 12.80 -10.19
C ALA A 88 -9.34 11.94 -9.00
N GLU A 89 -8.32 11.11 -9.21
CA GLU A 89 -7.74 10.24 -8.18
C GLU A 89 -6.29 10.66 -7.90
N PRO A 90 -6.05 11.60 -6.97
CA PRO A 90 -4.71 11.89 -6.50
C PRO A 90 -4.15 10.67 -5.75
N ASP A 91 -2.86 10.39 -5.92
CA ASP A 91 -2.17 9.26 -5.29
C ASP A 91 -0.81 9.71 -4.73
N PHE A 92 -0.36 9.04 -3.68
CA PHE A 92 0.93 9.30 -3.06
C PHE A 92 2.06 8.65 -3.85
N SER A 93 3.02 9.45 -4.28
CA SER A 93 4.23 8.94 -4.93
C SER A 93 5.15 8.27 -3.91
N CYS A 94 5.52 7.01 -4.17
CA CYS A 94 6.44 6.23 -3.34
C CYS A 94 5.98 6.04 -1.87
N ASN A 95 4.66 5.91 -1.63
CA ASN A 95 4.07 5.96 -0.30
C ASN A 95 4.82 5.15 0.78
N HIS A 96 4.93 3.82 0.63
CA HIS A 96 5.59 2.98 1.65
C HIS A 96 7.06 3.36 1.88
N LEU A 97 7.80 3.74 0.82
CA LEU A 97 9.20 4.12 0.96
C LEU A 97 9.32 5.45 1.72
N ARG A 98 8.43 6.42 1.44
CA ARG A 98 8.38 7.70 2.17
C ARG A 98 7.96 7.55 3.62
N MET A 99 6.98 6.68 3.89
CA MET A 99 6.60 6.35 5.25
C MET A 99 7.77 5.72 6.00
N ALA A 100 8.45 4.75 5.38
CA ALA A 100 9.62 4.10 5.96
C ALA A 100 10.72 5.11 6.29
N SER A 101 11.09 5.99 5.35
CA SER A 101 12.14 6.98 5.60
C SER A 101 11.75 7.93 6.72
N LYS A 102 10.49 8.40 6.75
CA LYS A 102 10.04 9.32 7.79
C LYS A 102 10.05 8.70 9.18
N LEU A 103 9.72 7.41 9.29
CA LEU A 103 9.74 6.67 10.57
C LEU A 103 11.15 6.54 11.15
N VAL A 104 12.18 6.47 10.28
CA VAL A 104 13.59 6.36 10.71
C VAL A 104 14.33 7.70 10.70
N GLY A 105 13.65 8.80 10.40
CA GLY A 105 14.23 10.14 10.36
C GLY A 105 15.13 10.41 9.16
N GLU A 106 14.96 9.65 8.08
CA GLU A 106 15.75 9.74 6.85
C GLU A 106 14.99 10.49 5.75
N ASP A 107 15.73 11.27 4.98
CA ASP A 107 15.20 12.01 3.84
C ASP A 107 15.34 11.22 2.54
N LEU A 108 14.31 11.34 1.69
CA LEU A 108 14.32 10.79 0.35
C LEU A 108 14.39 11.93 -0.65
N SER A 109 15.00 11.64 -1.80
CA SER A 109 14.91 12.53 -2.94
C SER A 109 13.45 12.73 -3.38
N PRO A 110 13.19 13.74 -4.24
CA PRO A 110 11.86 13.92 -4.82
C PRO A 110 11.35 12.72 -5.61
N ASP A 111 12.25 11.90 -6.21
CA ASP A 111 11.87 10.74 -7.02
C ASP A 111 12.81 9.54 -6.82
N PRO A 112 12.74 8.86 -5.66
CA PRO A 112 13.71 7.84 -5.27
C PRO A 112 13.69 6.61 -6.18
N TYR A 113 12.56 6.31 -6.82
CA TYR A 113 12.49 5.22 -7.79
C TYR A 113 13.27 5.54 -9.07
N SER A 114 13.29 6.80 -9.52
CA SER A 114 14.10 7.20 -10.68
C SER A 114 15.59 7.19 -10.35
N ASP A 115 15.97 7.51 -9.12
CA ASP A 115 17.36 7.42 -8.67
C ASP A 115 17.86 5.97 -8.68
N LEU A 116 17.02 5.03 -8.20
CA LEU A 116 17.33 3.60 -8.27
C LEU A 116 17.47 3.11 -9.72
N VAL A 117 16.56 3.50 -10.62
CA VAL A 117 16.67 3.15 -12.05
C VAL A 117 18.01 3.64 -12.62
N ARG A 118 18.40 4.87 -12.30
CA ARG A 118 19.67 5.45 -12.77
C ARG A 118 20.89 4.72 -12.21
N GLU A 119 20.87 4.36 -10.93
CA GLU A 119 21.97 3.65 -10.27
C GLU A 119 22.18 2.24 -10.83
N ILE A 120 21.12 1.53 -11.20
CA ILE A 120 21.22 0.18 -11.81
C ILE A 120 21.76 0.24 -13.24
N GLY A 121 21.96 1.45 -13.81
CA GLY A 121 22.35 1.64 -15.21
C GLY A 121 21.18 1.45 -16.17
N GLY A 122 19.98 1.84 -15.72
CA GLY A 122 18.69 1.53 -16.34
C GLY A 122 18.65 1.60 -17.87
N ASP A 123 18.13 0.53 -18.47
CA ASP A 123 17.70 0.50 -19.87
C ASP A 123 16.17 0.42 -19.96
N ALA A 124 15.62 0.25 -21.17
CA ALA A 124 14.18 0.17 -21.39
C ALA A 124 13.49 -0.96 -20.59
N SER A 125 14.23 -1.97 -20.11
CA SER A 125 13.71 -3.09 -19.33
C SER A 125 13.58 -2.77 -17.83
N ILE A 126 14.35 -1.80 -17.30
CA ILE A 126 14.34 -1.43 -15.89
C ILE A 126 13.71 -0.04 -15.72
N ASN A 127 12.45 -0.02 -15.27
CA ASN A 127 11.69 1.22 -15.09
C ASN A 127 11.14 1.37 -13.67
N LYS A 128 10.56 2.54 -13.37
CA LYS A 128 9.99 2.87 -12.05
C LYS A 128 8.94 1.88 -11.57
N ASN A 129 8.15 1.28 -12.47
CA ASN A 129 7.14 0.29 -12.08
C ASN A 129 7.80 -1.02 -11.62
N LEU A 130 8.91 -1.41 -12.25
CA LEU A 130 9.69 -2.58 -11.84
C LEU A 130 10.36 -2.36 -10.48
N VAL A 131 10.98 -1.20 -10.28
CA VAL A 131 11.55 -0.79 -8.98
C VAL A 131 10.46 -0.73 -7.91
N LYS A 132 9.31 -0.08 -8.18
CA LYS A 132 8.18 -0.04 -7.24
C LYS A 132 7.72 -1.45 -6.83
N LYS A 133 7.63 -2.37 -7.79
CA LYS A 133 7.28 -3.78 -7.52
C LYS A 133 8.32 -4.43 -6.60
N PHE A 134 9.61 -4.28 -6.91
CA PHE A 134 10.71 -4.78 -6.07
C PHE A 134 10.64 -4.24 -4.63
N ILE A 135 10.56 -2.91 -4.47
CA ILE A 135 10.48 -2.26 -3.14
C ILE A 135 9.26 -2.78 -2.35
N THR A 136 8.10 -2.90 -3.01
CA THR A 136 6.87 -3.41 -2.37
C THR A 136 7.04 -4.84 -1.88
N VAL A 137 7.70 -5.70 -2.66
CA VAL A 137 7.97 -7.09 -2.29
C VAL A 137 8.92 -7.14 -1.09
N CYS A 138 10.00 -6.36 -1.09
CA CYS A 138 10.98 -6.37 -0.01
C CYS A 138 10.44 -5.80 1.30
N ILE A 139 9.67 -4.70 1.27
CA ILE A 139 9.04 -4.12 2.47
C ILE A 139 7.94 -5.03 3.05
N GLY A 140 7.19 -5.73 2.18
CA GLY A 140 6.14 -6.65 2.58
C GLY A 140 6.63 -8.03 3.02
N ALA A 141 7.92 -8.33 2.87
CA ALA A 141 8.48 -9.61 3.28
C ALA A 141 8.69 -9.65 4.79
N THR A 142 8.30 -10.74 5.42
CA THR A 142 8.28 -10.92 6.88
C THR A 142 9.62 -11.34 7.46
N SER A 143 10.48 -11.98 6.65
CA SER A 143 11.80 -12.43 7.09
C SER A 143 12.79 -12.54 5.93
N LEU A 144 14.08 -12.45 6.24
CA LEU A 144 15.17 -12.63 5.27
C LEU A 144 15.14 -14.02 4.60
N ASN A 145 14.66 -15.04 5.30
CA ASN A 145 14.54 -16.41 4.77
C ASN A 145 13.63 -16.49 3.54
N GLN A 146 12.70 -15.53 3.36
CA GLN A 146 11.82 -15.47 2.20
C GLN A 146 12.51 -14.93 0.94
N LYS A 147 13.69 -14.30 1.06
CA LYS A 147 14.38 -13.62 -0.06
C LYS A 147 14.53 -14.50 -1.29
N GLY A 148 15.01 -15.74 -1.13
CA GLY A 148 15.21 -16.67 -2.24
C GLY A 148 13.90 -17.05 -2.94
N GLY A 149 12.86 -17.36 -2.17
CA GLY A 149 11.53 -17.69 -2.70
C GLY A 149 10.88 -16.52 -3.44
N LEU A 150 10.90 -15.32 -2.84
CA LEU A 150 10.33 -14.11 -3.43
C LEU A 150 11.03 -13.72 -4.74
N MET A 151 12.36 -13.86 -4.80
CA MET A 151 13.13 -13.63 -6.02
C MET A 151 12.71 -14.61 -7.13
N LEU A 152 12.55 -15.89 -6.80
CA LEU A 152 12.08 -16.90 -7.75
C LEU A 152 10.65 -16.61 -8.23
N GLU A 153 9.74 -16.26 -7.33
CA GLU A 153 8.36 -15.89 -7.65
C GLU A 153 8.29 -14.65 -8.55
N CYS A 154 9.10 -13.63 -8.24
CA CYS A 154 9.18 -12.41 -9.05
C CYS A 154 9.67 -12.70 -10.47
N SER A 155 10.65 -13.61 -10.63
CA SER A 155 11.15 -14.03 -11.95
C SER A 155 10.15 -14.84 -12.78
N ARG A 156 9.15 -15.46 -12.12
CA ARG A 156 8.14 -16.32 -12.76
C ARG A 156 6.76 -15.67 -12.86
N ALA A 157 6.64 -14.38 -12.56
CA ALA A 157 5.36 -13.69 -12.48
C ALA A 157 4.62 -13.72 -13.83
N LYS A 158 3.44 -14.35 -13.88
CA LYS A 158 2.63 -14.48 -15.12
C LYS A 158 1.71 -13.30 -15.41
N ASN A 159 1.26 -12.61 -14.36
CA ASN A 159 0.24 -11.55 -14.45
C ASN A 159 0.81 -10.13 -14.45
N THR A 160 2.13 -10.00 -14.36
CA THR A 160 2.87 -8.73 -14.25
C THR A 160 4.24 -8.91 -14.87
N THR A 161 4.93 -7.83 -15.23
CA THR A 161 6.33 -7.88 -15.68
C THR A 161 7.21 -8.67 -14.69
N PRO A 162 7.85 -9.77 -15.11
CA PRO A 162 8.79 -10.51 -14.28
C PRO A 162 9.99 -9.66 -13.88
N ILE A 163 10.58 -9.95 -12.73
CA ILE A 163 11.87 -9.39 -12.32
C ILE A 163 12.90 -10.53 -12.39
N PRO A 164 13.80 -10.56 -13.39
CA PRO A 164 14.86 -11.55 -13.44
C PRO A 164 15.68 -11.56 -12.16
N THR A 165 16.20 -12.72 -11.78
CA THR A 165 17.00 -12.91 -10.56
C THR A 165 18.17 -11.93 -10.47
N GLU A 166 18.91 -11.74 -11.56
CA GLU A 166 20.04 -10.80 -11.59
C GLU A 166 19.57 -9.35 -11.44
N THR A 167 18.47 -8.97 -12.08
CA THR A 167 17.86 -7.65 -11.92
C THR A 167 17.41 -7.41 -10.47
N PHE A 168 16.86 -8.43 -9.80
CA PHE A 168 16.47 -8.34 -8.39
C PHE A 168 17.69 -8.10 -7.50
N ARG A 169 18.81 -8.80 -7.75
CA ARG A 169 20.06 -8.60 -7.01
C ARG A 169 20.64 -7.21 -7.24
N ALA A 170 20.70 -6.77 -8.49
CA ALA A 170 21.16 -5.42 -8.84
C ALA A 170 20.29 -4.33 -8.19
N MET A 171 18.96 -4.51 -8.14
CA MET A 171 18.06 -3.61 -7.43
C MET A 171 18.34 -3.58 -5.92
N LEU A 172 18.67 -4.72 -5.32
CA LEU A 172 19.04 -4.78 -3.92
C LEU A 172 20.34 -4.02 -3.67
N GLU A 173 21.40 -4.30 -4.43
CA GLU A 173 22.70 -3.62 -4.31
C GLU A 173 22.58 -2.10 -4.50
N ALA A 174 21.84 -1.66 -5.53
CA ALA A 174 21.58 -0.25 -5.77
C ALA A 174 20.80 0.40 -4.61
N THR A 175 19.85 -0.33 -4.03
CA THR A 175 19.08 0.15 -2.88
C THR A 175 19.95 0.28 -1.64
N GLU A 176 20.79 -0.70 -1.36
CA GLU A 176 21.71 -0.67 -0.21
C GLU A 176 22.74 0.46 -0.33
N LYS A 177 23.16 0.76 -1.57
CA LYS A 177 24.07 1.87 -1.85
C LYS A 177 23.40 3.23 -1.68
N LEU A 178 22.22 3.44 -2.26
CA LEU A 178 21.55 4.75 -2.24
C LEU A 178 20.81 5.02 -0.94
N LEU A 179 20.30 3.97 -0.29
CA LEU A 179 19.46 4.03 0.90
C LEU A 179 20.02 3.09 1.97
N PRO A 180 21.25 3.35 2.49
CA PRO A 180 21.93 2.44 3.41
C PRO A 180 21.14 2.20 4.72
N TRP A 181 20.28 3.15 5.10
CA TRP A 181 19.38 3.03 6.23
C TRP A 181 18.38 1.88 6.11
N ILE A 182 18.04 1.41 4.90
CA ILE A 182 17.13 0.27 4.70
C ILE A 182 17.66 -0.99 5.38
N ASN A 183 18.97 -1.22 5.36
CA ASN A 183 19.59 -2.35 6.03
C ASN A 183 19.83 -2.08 7.52
N LYS A 184 20.31 -0.88 7.85
CA LYS A 184 20.57 -0.45 9.23
C LYS A 184 19.31 -0.57 10.10
N GLU A 185 18.19 -0.09 9.58
CA GLU A 185 16.90 -0.03 10.28
C GLU A 185 16.01 -1.24 9.95
N LYS A 186 16.55 -2.24 9.25
CA LYS A 186 15.87 -3.50 8.94
C LYS A 186 14.52 -3.31 8.24
N ILE A 187 14.44 -2.41 7.27
CA ILE A 187 13.18 -2.07 6.58
C ILE A 187 12.77 -3.17 5.59
N PHE A 188 13.73 -3.80 4.92
CA PHE A 188 13.44 -4.93 4.04
C PHE A 188 13.45 -6.23 4.81
N PHE A 189 12.55 -7.15 4.41
CA PHE A 189 12.50 -8.52 4.92
C PHE A 189 12.31 -8.63 6.44
N ASN A 190 11.58 -7.70 7.06
CA ASN A 190 11.26 -7.70 8.50
C ASN A 190 9.83 -7.21 8.79
N ASP A 191 8.91 -7.41 7.85
CA ASP A 191 7.48 -7.11 8.00
C ASP A 191 7.15 -5.62 8.24
N ALA A 192 8.06 -4.72 7.89
CA ALA A 192 7.89 -3.27 8.07
C ALA A 192 6.63 -2.75 7.35
N GLY A 193 6.25 -3.37 6.22
CA GLY A 193 5.04 -3.03 5.48
C GLY A 193 3.74 -3.27 6.24
N ALA A 194 3.70 -4.16 7.23
CA ALA A 194 2.50 -4.40 8.02
C ALA A 194 2.09 -3.19 8.86
N GLY A 195 3.07 -2.41 9.34
CA GLY A 195 2.86 -1.18 10.10
C GLY A 195 2.67 0.08 9.26
N MET A 196 2.71 -0.02 7.92
CA MET A 196 2.60 1.11 7.00
C MET A 196 1.26 1.12 6.22
N GLN A 197 0.19 0.57 6.82
CA GLN A 197 -1.09 0.31 6.14
C GLN A 197 -2.19 1.33 6.37
#